data_AF-A0A5N1JHY7-F1
#
_entry.id   AF-A0A5N1JHY7-F1
#
_cell.length_a   1.000
_cell.length_b   1.000
_cell.length_c   1.000
_cell.angle_alpha   90.00
_cell.angle_beta   90.00
_cell.angle_gamma   90.00
#
_symmetry.space_group_name_H-M   'P 1'
#
loop_
_entity.id
_entity.type
_entity.pdbx_description
1 polymer ?
#
loop_
_entity_poly.entity_id
_entity_poly.type
_entity_poly.pdbx_seq_one_letter_code
_entity_poly.pdbx_strand_id
1 'polypeptide(L)'
;MEMQLIQGQFSAQDSIQLLTEMVHVKIKYHESKIGSNSSEEDVKMREKRIKTLQKDLFDLRQTIQSSNGPVSIASVLTISLS
;
A
#
# COMPACT_ATOMS: atom_id res chain seq x y z
N MET A 1 -19.10 8.92 -2.14
CA MET A 1 -18.75 8.34 -3.45
C MET A 1 -18.04 7.02 -3.21
N GLU A 2 -18.32 6.01 -4.02
CA GLU A 2 -17.61 4.73 -3.99
C GLU A 2 -16.94 4.44 -5.33
N MET A 3 -15.77 3.81 -5.30
CA MET A 3 -15.01 3.40 -6.48
C MET A 3 -14.36 2.04 -6.24
N GLN A 4 -14.63 1.06 -7.11
CA GLN A 4 -13.91 -0.21 -7.11
C GLN A 4 -12.49 0.01 -7.62
N LEU A 5 -11.48 -0.25 -6.78
CA LEU A 5 -10.08 -0.12 -7.18
C LEU A 5 -9.51 -1.43 -7.74
N ILE A 6 -9.85 -2.55 -7.12
CA ILE A 6 -9.35 -3.88 -7.51
C ILE A 6 -10.48 -4.87 -7.32
N GLN A 7 -10.75 -5.71 -8.31
CA GLN A 7 -11.65 -6.86 -8.20
C GLN A 7 -11.16 -7.95 -9.16
N GLY A 8 -10.75 -9.10 -8.64
CA GLY A 8 -10.37 -10.21 -9.50
C GLY A 8 -9.61 -11.33 -8.81
N GLN A 9 -9.30 -12.35 -9.62
CA GLN A 9 -8.39 -13.43 -9.30
C GLN A 9 -7.12 -13.22 -10.10
N PHE A 10 -5.97 -13.25 -9.42
CA PHE A 10 -4.68 -12.95 -10.02
C PHE A 10 -3.71 -14.09 -9.76
N SER A 11 -2.68 -14.24 -10.60
CA SER A 11 -1.56 -15.09 -10.25
C SER A 11 -0.85 -14.53 -9.00
N ALA A 12 -0.13 -15.37 -8.26
CA ALA A 12 0.66 -14.91 -7.12
C ALA A 12 1.64 -13.79 -7.53
N GLN A 13 2.26 -13.92 -8.72
CA GLN A 13 3.18 -12.93 -9.26
C GLN A 13 2.49 -11.59 -9.57
N ASP A 14 1.37 -11.62 -10.30
CA ASP A 14 0.63 -10.40 -10.64
C ASP A 14 0.07 -9.71 -9.39
N SER A 15 -0.36 -10.50 -8.41
CA SER A 15 -0.82 -10.01 -7.11
C SER A 15 0.28 -9.24 -6.38
N ILE A 16 1.46 -9.84 -6.28
CA ILE A 16 2.63 -9.21 -5.64
C ILE A 16 3.00 -7.93 -6.38
N GLN A 17 3.00 -7.95 -7.71
CA GLN A 17 3.36 -6.78 -8.51
C GLN A 17 2.34 -5.65 -8.33
N LEU A 18 1.05 -5.91 -8.51
CA LEU A 18 -0.02 -4.93 -8.36
C LEU A 18 -0.01 -4.28 -6.97
N LEU A 19 0.07 -5.11 -5.93
CA LEU A 19 0.04 -4.64 -4.54
C LEU A 19 1.34 -3.89 -4.17
N THR A 20 2.48 -4.28 -4.74
CA THR A 20 3.74 -3.53 -4.60
C THR A 20 3.59 -2.11 -5.14
N GLU A 21 3.07 -1.95 -6.37
CA GLU A 21 2.88 -0.63 -6.98
C GLU A 21 1.92 0.24 -6.16
N MET A 22 0.81 -0.34 -5.67
CA MET A 22 -0.14 0.36 -4.82
C MET A 22 0.48 0.87 -3.52
N VAL A 23 1.30 0.06 -2.85
CA VAL A 23 2.01 0.47 -1.63
C VAL A 23 3.05 1.55 -1.93
N HIS A 24 3.79 1.43 -3.04
CA HIS A 24 4.78 2.41 -3.47
C HIS A 24 4.17 3.79 -3.73
N VAL A 25 2.97 3.89 -4.29
CA VAL A 25 2.27 5.19 -4.44
C VAL A 25 2.13 5.88 -3.09
N LYS A 26 1.75 5.15 -2.03
CA LYS A 26 1.57 5.70 -0.69
C LYS A 26 2.89 6.06 0.00
N ILE A 27 3.94 5.26 -0.22
CA ILE A 27 5.29 5.58 0.25
C ILE A 27 5.77 6.90 -0.39
N LYS A 28 5.71 7.00 -1.73
CA LYS A 28 6.08 8.22 -2.47
C LYS A 28 5.29 9.43 -2.01
N TYR A 29 4.01 9.27 -1.70
CA TYR A 29 3.21 10.33 -1.11
C TYR A 29 3.80 10.82 0.22
N HIS A 30 4.13 9.93 1.15
CA HIS A 30 4.73 10.32 2.43
C HIS A 30 6.12 10.94 2.25
N GLU A 31 6.96 10.39 1.38
CA GLU A 31 8.27 10.94 1.04
C GLU A 31 8.15 12.36 0.48
N SER A 32 7.20 12.61 -0.42
CA SER A 32 6.96 13.95 -0.99
C SER A 32 6.54 15.00 0.04
N LYS A 33 6.06 14.57 1.21
CA LYS A 33 5.67 15.44 2.32
C LYS A 33 6.77 15.62 3.36
N ILE A 34 7.92 14.96 3.20
CA ILE A 34 9.14 15.22 3.97
C ILE A 34 9.94 16.26 3.17
N GLY A 35 9.76 17.53 3.52
CA GLY A 35 10.48 18.65 2.91
C GLY A 35 11.27 19.47 3.93
N SER A 36 12.06 20.44 3.46
CA SER A 36 12.94 21.28 4.29
C SER A 36 12.24 22.08 5.40
N ASN A 37 10.93 22.31 5.28
CA ASN A 37 10.13 23.07 6.24
C ASN A 37 9.25 22.18 7.15
N SER A 38 9.50 20.86 7.17
CA SER A 38 8.74 19.93 8.01
C SER A 38 9.25 20.00 9.45
N SER A 39 8.35 19.93 10.42
CA SER A 39 8.75 19.78 11.83
C SER A 39 9.43 18.41 12.04
N GLU A 40 10.30 18.29 13.05
CA GLU A 40 10.93 17.00 13.37
C GLU A 40 9.89 15.91 13.68
N GLU A 41 8.79 16.29 14.35
CA GLU A 41 7.68 15.39 14.64
C GLU A 41 6.97 14.91 13.37
N ASP A 42 6.73 15.82 12.43
CA ASP A 42 6.17 15.53 11.12
C ASP A 42 7.02 14.54 10.32
N VAL A 43 8.34 14.74 10.34
CA VAL A 43 9.30 13.84 9.69
C VAL A 43 9.24 12.46 10.34
N LYS A 44 9.36 12.38 11.67
CA LYS A 44 9.30 11.11 12.42
C LYS A 44 7.99 10.36 12.16
N MET A 45 6.86 11.07 12.13
CA MET A 45 5.55 10.47 11.84
C MET A 45 5.51 9.86 10.44
N ARG A 46 5.98 10.58 9.42
CA ARG A 46 6.01 10.11 8.02
C ARG A 46 6.98 8.95 7.83
N GLU A 47 8.18 9.03 8.39
CA GLU A 47 9.16 7.94 8.36
C GLU A 47 8.63 6.67 9.03
N LYS A 48 7.98 6.81 10.19
CA LYS A 48 7.31 5.69 10.86
C LYS A 48 6.27 5.06 9.95
N ARG A 49 5.48 5.88 9.24
CA ARG A 49 4.46 5.38 8.31
C ARG A 49 5.08 4.66 7.11
N ILE A 50 6.17 5.18 6.54
CA ILE A 50 6.93 4.53 5.47
C ILE A 50 7.44 3.16 5.93
N LYS A 51 8.05 3.08 7.11
CA LYS A 51 8.55 1.81 7.68
C LYS A 51 7.43 0.78 7.87
N THR A 52 6.26 1.21 8.35
CA THR A 52 5.09 0.33 8.46
C THR A 52 4.66 -0.18 7.09
N LEU A 53 4.55 0.68 6.08
CA LEU A 53 4.16 0.28 4.72
C LEU A 53 5.14 -0.73 4.10
N GLN A 54 6.45 -0.55 4.34
CA GLN A 54 7.47 -1.48 3.89
C GLN A 54 7.34 -2.85 4.57
N LYS A 55 7.04 -2.87 5.88
CA LYS A 55 6.77 -4.10 6.62
C LYS A 55 5.50 -4.80 6.12
N ASP A 56 4.40 -4.05 5.96
CA ASP A 56 3.14 -4.59 5.46
C ASP A 56 3.33 -5.22 4.07
N LEU A 57 4.13 -4.60 3.20
CA LEU A 57 4.48 -5.14 1.89
C LEU A 57 5.30 -6.43 1.98
N PHE A 58 6.25 -6.50 2.92
CA PHE A 58 7.03 -7.73 3.16
C PHE A 58 6.12 -8.88 3.61
N ASP A 59 5.27 -8.64 4.61
CA ASP A 59 4.35 -9.65 5.15
C ASP A 59 3.33 -10.10 4.10
N LEU A 60 2.83 -9.17 3.28
CA LEU A 60 1.94 -9.44 2.15
C LEU A 60 2.59 -10.34 1.10
N ARG A 61 3.86 -10.08 0.76
CA ARG A 61 4.63 -10.92 -0.19
C ARG A 61 4.79 -12.33 0.36
N GLN A 62 5.17 -12.48 1.63
CA GLN A 62 5.28 -13.80 2.26
C GLN A 62 3.95 -14.57 2.23
N THR A 63 2.85 -13.87 2.56
CA THR A 63 1.51 -14.45 2.55
C THR A 63 1.13 -14.99 1.17
N ILE A 64 1.31 -14.18 0.12
CA ILE A 64 0.98 -14.59 -1.26
C ILE A 64 1.90 -15.71 -1.75
N GLN A 65 3.21 -15.63 -1.46
CA GLN A 65 4.18 -16.64 -1.87
C GLN A 65 3.93 -18.01 -1.21
N SER A 66 3.33 -18.03 -0.02
CA SER A 66 2.95 -19.27 0.65
C SER A 66 1.65 -19.92 0.12
N SER A 67 0.95 -19.24 -0.79
CA SER A 67 -0.27 -19.77 -1.42
C SER A 67 0.03 -20.56 -2.70
N ASN A 68 -0.64 -21.70 -2.89
CA ASN A 68 -0.46 -22.58 -4.06
C ASN A 68 -1.53 -22.37 -5.15
N GLY A 69 -2.07 -21.17 -5.28
CA GLY A 69 -3.19 -20.91 -6.18
C GLY A 69 -3.39 -19.45 -6.54
N PRO A 70 -4.44 -19.15 -7.35
CA PRO A 70 -4.82 -17.78 -7.63
C PRO A 70 -5.20 -17.04 -6.35
N VAL A 71 -4.84 -15.76 -6.30
CA VAL A 71 -5.11 -14.87 -5.17
C VAL A 71 -6.31 -14.00 -5.53
N SER A 72 -7.33 -14.05 -4.67
CA SER A 72 -8.48 -13.18 -4.77
C SER A 72 -8.18 -11.83 -4.14
N ILE A 73 -8.30 -10.74 -4.89
CA ILE A 73 -8.11 -9.37 -4.38
C ILE A 73 -9.36 -8.55 -4.67
N ALA A 74 -9.88 -7.90 -3.63
CA ALA A 74 -10.99 -6.96 -3.70
C ALA A 74 -10.66 -5.71 -2.87
N SER A 75 -10.92 -4.52 -3.43
CA SER A 75 -10.73 -3.24 -2.74
C SER A 75 -11.70 -2.18 -3.27
N VAL A 76 -12.33 -1.48 -2.34
CA VAL A 76 -13.28 -0.38 -2.60
C VAL A 76 -12.77 0.88 -1.89
N LEU A 77 -12.71 1.99 -2.62
CA LEU A 77 -12.48 3.32 -2.08
C LEU A 77 -13.83 3.98 -1.77
N THR A 78 -14.03 4.35 -0.51
CA THR A 78 -15.20 5.11 -0.07
C THR A 78 -14.77 6.50 0.38
N ILE A 79 -15.36 7.53 -0.23
CA ILE A 79 -15.16 8.94 0.09
C ILE A 79 -16.45 9.51 0.68
N SER A 80 -16.34 10.02 1.92
CA SER A 80 -17.40 10.74 2.61
C SER A 80 -16.93 12.17 2.87
N LEU A 81 -17.70 13.16 2.40
CA LEU A 81 -17.43 14.57 2.66
C LEU A 81 -18.20 14.98 3.92
N SER A 82 -17.48 15.56 4.88
CA SER A 82 -18.01 16.17 6.10
C SER A 82 -17.95 17.68 5.99
#